data_AF-A0A944Y5Y3-F1
#
_entry.id   AF-A0A944Y5Y3-F1
#
_cell.length_a   1.000
_cell.length_b   1.000
_cell.length_c   1.000
_cell.angle_alpha   90.00
_cell.angle_beta   90.00
_cell.angle_gamma   90.00
#
_symmetry.space_group_name_H-M   'P 1'
#
loop_
_entity.id
_entity.type
_entity.pdbx_description
1 polymer ?
#
loop_
_entity_poly.entity_id
_entity_poly.type
_entity_poly.pdbx_seq_one_letter_code
_entity_poly.pdbx_strand_id
1 'polypeptide(L)'
;MPVGVSQTLASEEEVPGYLNSLSKILELHRNQYDSVSTKIGRNPRLVANLENLKEIQLDPYFVRSIAFHSNPTYLRLINDECTFYSLLESDLLKSTKGKINNVMVTFLTKKDKKESALITKNDFINYIYKKKCFNNKEISILFSEKNLKKTIRDVTYPVPTKKEECKVVIDQWRKNSYTPYLCGIPEKIIESRKALSMKSNIAENNFRMIRVLDEVIKNGKIIKRNVPFFQRSYLENLCSNLDNPKRFCDVYMSKDIWNKIVSGEEDASLIRYKCRNILNKKKISKREIKACATSFNKNPKICLEYGNKGHSSLFPMNDCATISAALSNSNLITEYHDCPGKVDNESIVNLHRILSHINPPESSSSKETCANETMLSFVNLQYDFNNERGWPLKICYRDRLKGEDDCKAFIPGKNKGSKLSEEKVVQDILPRVMNVPEGLKCEMASNKQFNPARLKYKTGCYILYNREFCTMSTCARKIIVNLKEVKGLSYQGVPSFEYFPNSFSNEKFAISNILTEMKSLNKRSIRNFTDLRVFLDQNLENIIHGVGCIEDLLPNFYQRNALNQCRPLPFIIDGYVEKDSGTKLIIRTSIDDIHSPRLIPWGFVFNGVGNYRVLHPLQTWTLFGLRNEKKN
;
A
#
# COMPACT_ATOMS: atom_id res chain seq x y z
N MET A 1 -55.35 -45.66 29.45
CA MET A 1 -56.34 -46.49 28.71
C MET A 1 -57.18 -45.55 27.83
N PRO A 2 -57.56 -45.98 26.62
CA PRO A 2 -57.17 -45.41 25.31
C PRO A 2 -58.29 -44.55 24.71
N VAL A 3 -58.10 -43.80 23.61
CA VAL A 3 -58.14 -44.17 22.17
C VAL A 3 -57.49 -42.98 21.40
N GLY A 4 -56.58 -43.08 20.43
CA GLY A 4 -56.32 -44.13 19.46
C GLY A 4 -56.97 -43.81 18.11
N VAL A 5 -56.51 -42.79 17.37
CA VAL A 5 -56.80 -42.67 15.93
C VAL A 5 -55.53 -42.29 15.17
N SER A 6 -54.99 -43.31 14.53
CA SER A 6 -54.06 -43.25 13.41
C SER A 6 -54.70 -42.52 12.23
N GLN A 7 -54.01 -41.51 11.68
CA GLN A 7 -54.20 -41.12 10.29
C GLN A 7 -52.83 -41.15 9.60
N THR A 8 -52.62 -42.29 8.95
CA THR A 8 -51.79 -42.45 7.77
C THR A 8 -52.11 -41.35 6.76
N LEU A 9 -51.21 -40.36 6.65
CA LEU A 9 -51.15 -39.49 5.48
C LEU A 9 -50.16 -40.12 4.50
N ALA A 10 -50.72 -40.42 3.34
CA ALA A 10 -50.11 -41.14 2.24
C ALA A 10 -48.76 -40.55 1.83
N SER A 11 -47.87 -41.44 1.41
CA SER A 11 -46.70 -41.13 0.61
C SER A 11 -47.14 -40.41 -0.67
N GLU A 12 -47.07 -39.09 -0.67
CA GLU A 12 -46.95 -38.36 -1.92
C GLU A 12 -45.58 -38.70 -2.51
N GLU A 13 -45.58 -39.45 -3.62
CA GLU A 13 -44.40 -39.62 -4.46
C GLU A 13 -43.97 -38.24 -4.96
N GLU A 14 -43.02 -37.61 -4.25
CA GLU A 14 -42.32 -36.44 -4.74
C GLU A 14 -41.60 -36.82 -6.04
N VAL A 15 -42.18 -36.42 -7.18
CA VAL A 15 -41.50 -36.44 -8.47
C VAL A 15 -40.19 -35.66 -8.27
N PRO A 16 -39.01 -36.32 -8.32
CA PRO A 16 -37.78 -35.70 -7.87
C PRO A 16 -37.38 -34.61 -8.87
N GLY A 17 -37.53 -33.35 -8.47
CA GLY A 17 -36.98 -32.22 -9.22
C GLY A 17 -35.50 -32.41 -9.49
N TYR A 18 -34.97 -31.76 -10.54
CA TYR A 18 -33.57 -31.92 -10.99
C TYR A 18 -32.53 -31.80 -9.87
N LEU A 19 -32.76 -30.95 -8.85
CA LEU A 19 -31.88 -30.79 -7.70
C LEU A 19 -31.90 -32.00 -6.74
N ASN A 20 -33.08 -32.59 -6.49
CA ASN A 20 -33.22 -33.81 -5.68
C ASN A 20 -32.65 -35.03 -6.41
N SER A 21 -32.69 -35.03 -7.75
CA SER A 21 -32.05 -36.07 -8.57
C SER A 21 -30.52 -35.97 -8.53
N LEU A 22 -29.95 -34.76 -8.60
CA LEU A 22 -28.49 -34.57 -8.52
C LEU A 22 -27.94 -34.87 -7.12
N SER A 23 -28.62 -34.48 -6.05
CA SER A 23 -28.19 -34.79 -4.68
C SER A 23 -28.15 -36.30 -4.42
N LYS A 24 -29.18 -37.04 -4.86
CA LYS A 24 -29.21 -38.51 -4.81
C LYS A 24 -28.07 -39.14 -5.62
N ILE A 25 -27.76 -38.63 -6.81
CA ILE A 25 -26.63 -39.11 -7.63
C ILE A 25 -25.29 -38.89 -6.90
N LEU A 26 -25.09 -37.72 -6.29
CA LEU A 26 -23.87 -37.41 -5.53
C LEU A 26 -23.72 -38.31 -4.30
N GLU A 27 -24.82 -38.62 -3.61
CA GLU A 27 -24.85 -39.53 -2.46
C GLU A 27 -24.54 -40.98 -2.86
N LEU A 28 -25.20 -41.48 -3.91
CA LEU A 28 -24.91 -42.81 -4.47
C LEU A 28 -23.44 -42.92 -4.91
N HIS A 29 -22.92 -41.91 -5.60
CA HIS A 29 -21.53 -41.86 -6.00
C HIS A 29 -20.58 -41.86 -4.81
N ARG A 30 -20.89 -41.11 -3.73
CA ARG A 30 -20.09 -41.09 -2.51
C ARG A 30 -20.03 -42.46 -1.84
N ASN A 31 -21.18 -43.14 -1.73
CA ASN A 31 -21.26 -44.49 -1.16
C ASN A 31 -20.46 -45.51 -2.00
N GLN A 32 -20.54 -45.42 -3.33
CA GLN A 32 -19.74 -46.24 -4.24
C GLN A 32 -18.25 -45.95 -4.10
N TYR A 33 -17.85 -44.68 -4.06
CA TYR A 33 -16.46 -44.27 -3.88
C TYR A 33 -15.87 -44.79 -2.56
N ASP A 34 -16.62 -44.72 -1.46
CA ASP A 34 -16.18 -45.25 -0.16
C ASP A 34 -16.12 -46.78 -0.14
N SER A 35 -17.06 -47.47 -0.78
CA SER A 35 -17.01 -48.93 -0.94
C SER A 35 -15.79 -49.38 -1.75
N VAL A 36 -15.49 -48.69 -2.86
CA VAL A 36 -14.30 -48.99 -3.68
C VAL A 36 -13.02 -48.63 -2.91
N SER A 37 -12.99 -47.49 -2.23
CA SER A 37 -11.84 -47.06 -1.42
C SER A 37 -11.49 -47.99 -0.26
N THR A 38 -12.48 -48.67 0.32
CA THR A 38 -12.27 -49.61 1.43
C THR A 38 -11.84 -50.98 0.94
N LYS A 39 -12.34 -51.40 -0.23
CA LYS A 39 -11.89 -52.62 -0.93
C LYS A 39 -10.45 -52.48 -1.47
N ILE A 40 -10.08 -51.30 -1.94
CA ILE A 40 -8.72 -51.00 -2.41
C ILE A 40 -7.85 -50.64 -1.19
N GLY A 41 -7.14 -51.63 -0.64
CA GLY A 41 -6.17 -51.41 0.43
C GLY A 41 -4.94 -50.61 -0.03
N ARG A 42 -4.22 -50.00 0.93
CA ARG A 42 -2.85 -49.54 0.67
C ARG A 42 -1.99 -50.76 0.35
N ASN A 43 -1.36 -50.79 -0.82
CA ASN A 43 -0.43 -51.85 -1.20
C ASN A 43 1.02 -51.36 -1.05
N PRO A 44 1.66 -51.55 0.12
CA PRO A 44 3.03 -51.08 0.36
C PRO A 44 4.06 -51.68 -0.60
N ARG A 45 3.80 -52.87 -1.18
CA ARG A 45 4.68 -53.49 -2.19
C ARG A 45 4.67 -52.74 -3.52
N LEU A 46 3.62 -51.98 -3.81
CA LEU A 46 3.54 -51.15 -5.03
C LEU A 46 4.46 -49.94 -4.95
N VAL A 47 4.50 -49.28 -3.78
CA VAL A 47 5.30 -48.07 -3.54
C VAL A 47 6.78 -48.33 -3.76
N ALA A 48 7.27 -49.51 -3.39
CA ALA A 48 8.65 -49.94 -3.58
C ALA A 48 9.03 -50.29 -5.04
N ASN A 49 8.05 -50.47 -5.95
CA ASN A 49 8.25 -51.01 -7.29
C ASN A 49 7.55 -50.23 -8.41
N LEU A 50 7.19 -48.96 -8.17
CA LEU A 50 6.52 -48.10 -9.16
C LEU A 50 7.28 -48.07 -10.50
N GLU A 51 8.61 -48.09 -10.50
CA GLU A 51 9.45 -48.07 -11.71
C GLU A 51 9.33 -49.32 -12.58
N ASN A 52 8.85 -50.43 -12.01
CA ASN A 52 8.75 -51.75 -12.65
C ASN A 52 7.37 -52.04 -13.26
N LEU A 53 6.45 -51.08 -13.24
CA LEU A 53 5.09 -51.20 -13.78
C LEU A 53 5.05 -50.93 -15.29
N LYS A 54 4.25 -51.74 -16.01
CA LYS A 54 4.03 -51.60 -17.47
C LYS A 54 3.14 -50.40 -17.78
N GLU A 55 2.08 -50.22 -16.99
CA GLU A 55 1.15 -49.10 -17.10
C GLU A 55 0.47 -48.80 -15.76
N ILE A 56 0.20 -47.53 -15.49
CA ILE A 56 -0.59 -47.04 -14.36
C ILE A 56 -1.54 -45.95 -14.85
N GLN A 57 -2.81 -46.06 -14.46
CA GLN A 57 -3.87 -45.12 -14.80
C GLN A 57 -4.69 -44.81 -13.55
N LEU A 58 -5.37 -43.66 -13.55
CA LEU A 58 -6.31 -43.32 -12.48
C LEU A 58 -7.57 -44.18 -12.57
N ASP A 59 -8.08 -44.60 -11.41
CA ASP A 59 -9.32 -45.37 -11.36
C ASP A 59 -10.52 -44.52 -11.87
N PRO A 60 -11.41 -45.07 -12.72
CA PRO A 60 -12.55 -44.32 -13.24
C PRO A 60 -13.48 -43.73 -12.18
N TYR A 61 -13.69 -44.40 -11.03
CA TYR A 61 -14.48 -43.85 -9.93
C TYR A 61 -13.78 -42.66 -9.28
N PHE A 62 -12.46 -42.66 -9.25
CA PHE A 62 -11.69 -41.54 -8.74
C PHE A 62 -11.73 -40.33 -9.67
N VAL A 63 -11.59 -40.53 -10.98
CA VAL A 63 -11.74 -39.45 -11.98
C VAL A 63 -13.15 -38.86 -11.94
N ARG A 64 -14.18 -39.71 -11.82
CA ARG A 64 -15.57 -39.27 -11.66
C ARG A 64 -15.79 -38.44 -10.38
N SER A 65 -15.18 -38.86 -9.27
CA SER A 65 -15.16 -38.09 -8.02
C SER A 65 -14.56 -36.70 -8.20
N ILE A 66 -13.46 -36.60 -8.94
CA ILE A 66 -12.83 -35.32 -9.26
C ILE A 66 -13.76 -34.43 -10.08
N ALA A 67 -14.41 -34.98 -11.11
CA ALA A 67 -15.31 -34.23 -11.98
C ALA A 67 -16.51 -33.64 -11.22
N PHE A 68 -17.06 -34.37 -10.24
CA PHE A 68 -18.23 -33.91 -9.48
C PHE A 68 -17.91 -32.92 -8.36
N HIS A 69 -16.70 -32.97 -7.79
CA HIS A 69 -16.38 -32.21 -6.56
C HIS A 69 -15.36 -31.09 -6.74
N SER A 70 -14.68 -31.02 -7.90
CA SER A 70 -13.75 -29.93 -8.21
C SER A 70 -14.46 -28.67 -8.68
N ASN A 71 -13.83 -27.51 -8.53
CA ASN A 71 -14.37 -26.26 -9.05
C ASN A 71 -14.40 -26.31 -10.59
N PRO A 72 -15.57 -26.09 -11.24
CA PRO A 72 -15.69 -26.08 -12.70
C PRO A 72 -14.69 -25.15 -13.39
N THR A 73 -14.34 -24.03 -12.76
CA THR A 73 -13.35 -23.07 -13.28
C THR A 73 -11.99 -23.72 -13.54
N TYR A 74 -11.53 -24.61 -12.65
CA TYR A 74 -10.26 -25.33 -12.83
C TYR A 74 -10.39 -26.54 -13.75
N LEU A 75 -11.55 -27.20 -13.76
CA LEU A 75 -11.80 -28.31 -14.69
C LEU A 75 -11.71 -27.86 -16.16
N ARG A 76 -12.11 -26.61 -16.46
CA ARG A 76 -11.98 -26.02 -17.80
C ARG A 76 -10.54 -25.75 -18.24
N LEU A 77 -9.56 -25.83 -17.34
CA LEU A 77 -8.14 -25.73 -17.72
C LEU A 77 -7.60 -27.04 -18.27
N ILE A 78 -8.31 -28.17 -18.09
CA ILE A 78 -7.85 -29.49 -18.53
C ILE A 78 -7.94 -29.55 -20.06
N ASN A 79 -6.82 -29.27 -20.73
CA ASN A 79 -6.67 -29.42 -22.17
C ASN A 79 -5.93 -30.71 -22.55
N ASP A 80 -5.15 -31.27 -21.61
CA ASP A 80 -4.32 -32.46 -21.80
C ASP A 80 -4.09 -33.20 -20.46
N GLU A 81 -3.51 -34.41 -20.53
CA GLU A 81 -3.23 -35.28 -19.38
C GLU A 81 -2.26 -34.62 -18.38
N CYS A 82 -1.25 -33.90 -18.86
CA CYS A 82 -0.23 -33.27 -18.02
C CYS A 82 -0.80 -32.07 -17.25
N THR A 83 -1.66 -31.27 -17.88
CA THR A 83 -2.36 -30.17 -17.21
C THR A 83 -3.27 -30.70 -16.10
N PHE A 84 -3.96 -31.82 -16.32
CA PHE A 84 -4.73 -32.51 -15.26
C PHE A 84 -3.85 -32.84 -14.05
N TYR A 85 -2.66 -33.41 -14.28
CA TYR A 85 -1.74 -33.75 -13.19
C TYR A 85 -1.16 -32.53 -12.47
N SER A 86 -0.88 -31.43 -13.17
CA SER A 86 -0.47 -30.17 -12.53
C SER A 86 -1.57 -29.56 -11.65
N LEU A 87 -2.83 -29.65 -12.06
CA LEU A 87 -3.98 -29.23 -11.25
C LEU A 87 -4.13 -30.12 -9.99
N LEU A 88 -3.91 -31.43 -10.14
CA LEU A 88 -3.90 -32.39 -9.04
C LEU A 88 -2.77 -32.10 -8.04
N GLU A 89 -1.55 -31.90 -8.53
CA GLU A 89 -0.39 -31.56 -7.71
C GLU A 89 -0.63 -30.26 -6.91
N SER A 90 -1.19 -29.25 -7.57
CA SER A 90 -1.44 -27.91 -7.03
C SER A 90 -2.64 -27.79 -6.08
N ASP A 91 -3.26 -28.92 -5.70
CA ASP A 91 -4.44 -29.00 -4.81
C ASP A 91 -5.70 -28.28 -5.36
N LEU A 92 -5.79 -28.08 -6.68
CA LEU A 92 -6.95 -27.43 -7.32
C LEU A 92 -8.10 -28.39 -7.59
N LEU A 93 -7.81 -29.68 -7.70
CA LEU A 93 -8.78 -30.75 -7.85
C LEU A 93 -9.17 -31.34 -6.49
N LYS A 94 -10.45 -31.67 -6.33
CA LYS A 94 -11.03 -32.17 -5.09
C LYS A 94 -11.82 -33.44 -5.36
N SER A 95 -11.78 -34.37 -4.41
CA SER A 95 -12.61 -35.58 -4.40
C SER A 95 -13.82 -35.38 -3.49
N THR A 96 -14.67 -36.41 -3.37
CA THR A 96 -15.74 -36.46 -2.37
C THR A 96 -15.24 -36.26 -0.92
N LYS A 97 -13.96 -36.58 -0.64
CA LYS A 97 -13.31 -36.35 0.66
C LYS A 97 -12.63 -34.98 0.78
N GLY A 98 -12.82 -34.10 -0.20
CA GLY A 98 -12.13 -32.82 -0.30
C GLY A 98 -10.70 -32.98 -0.83
N LYS A 99 -9.71 -32.47 -0.08
CA LYS A 99 -8.31 -32.44 -0.47
C LYS A 99 -7.76 -33.86 -0.72
N ILE A 100 -7.05 -34.03 -1.84
CA ILE A 100 -6.57 -35.32 -2.30
C ILE A 100 -5.17 -35.60 -1.75
N ASN A 101 -5.06 -36.53 -0.80
CA ASN A 101 -3.78 -37.00 -0.26
C ASN A 101 -3.33 -38.33 -0.87
N ASN A 102 -4.28 -39.19 -1.25
CA ASN A 102 -4.03 -40.47 -1.91
C ASN A 102 -4.87 -40.53 -3.19
N VAL A 103 -4.33 -41.18 -4.22
CA VAL A 103 -5.01 -41.42 -5.50
C VAL A 103 -5.31 -42.90 -5.66
N MET A 104 -6.46 -43.22 -6.26
CA MET A 104 -6.80 -44.59 -6.66
C MET A 104 -6.25 -44.83 -8.05
N VAL A 105 -5.47 -45.89 -8.20
CA VAL A 105 -4.87 -46.26 -9.48
C VAL A 105 -5.21 -47.68 -9.85
N THR A 106 -5.37 -47.92 -11.14
CA THR A 106 -5.35 -49.24 -11.76
C THR A 106 -4.04 -49.42 -12.50
N PHE A 107 -3.36 -50.54 -12.31
CA PHE A 107 -2.06 -50.82 -12.93
C PHE A 107 -1.99 -52.24 -13.48
N LEU A 108 -1.12 -52.40 -14.48
CA LEU A 108 -0.79 -53.71 -15.06
C LEU A 108 0.55 -54.19 -14.50
N THR A 109 0.52 -55.37 -13.87
CA THR A 109 1.74 -56.08 -13.48
C THR A 109 2.47 -56.63 -14.71
N LYS A 110 3.75 -57.01 -14.58
CA LYS A 110 4.51 -57.68 -15.67
C LYS A 110 3.86 -58.98 -16.17
N LYS A 111 2.92 -59.56 -15.42
CA LYS A 111 2.14 -60.76 -15.76
C LYS A 111 0.78 -60.43 -16.39
N ASP A 112 0.60 -59.20 -16.88
CA ASP A 112 -0.65 -58.67 -17.47
C ASP A 112 -1.89 -58.78 -16.58
N LYS A 113 -1.70 -58.96 -15.27
CA LYS A 113 -2.79 -58.92 -14.29
C LYS A 113 -3.08 -57.47 -13.91
N LYS A 114 -4.35 -57.07 -14.08
CA LYS A 114 -4.89 -55.77 -13.68
C LYS A 114 -5.20 -55.77 -12.19
N GLU A 115 -4.61 -54.82 -11.47
CA GLU A 115 -4.82 -54.65 -10.03
C GLU A 115 -5.07 -53.18 -9.70
N SER A 116 -5.60 -52.91 -8.52
CA SER A 116 -5.92 -51.57 -8.04
C SER A 116 -5.26 -51.30 -6.68
N ALA A 117 -4.78 -50.08 -6.48
CA ALA A 117 -4.14 -49.69 -5.22
C ALA A 117 -4.41 -48.22 -4.89
N LEU A 118 -4.30 -47.91 -3.60
CA LEU A 118 -4.16 -46.54 -3.12
C LEU A 118 -2.67 -46.21 -2.97
N ILE A 119 -2.21 -45.17 -3.65
CA ILE A 119 -0.86 -44.62 -3.52
C ILE A 119 -0.92 -43.14 -3.13
N THR A 120 0.16 -42.61 -2.55
CA THR A 120 0.18 -41.20 -2.19
C THR A 120 0.16 -40.33 -3.44
N LYS A 121 -0.46 -39.14 -3.36
CA LYS A 121 -0.49 -38.18 -4.46
C LYS A 121 0.93 -37.87 -4.97
N ASN A 122 1.88 -37.67 -4.05
CA ASN A 122 3.25 -37.31 -4.41
C ASN A 122 3.98 -38.44 -5.14
N ASP A 123 3.84 -39.69 -4.70
CA ASP A 123 4.48 -40.83 -5.36
C ASP A 123 3.94 -41.02 -6.79
N PHE A 124 2.62 -40.86 -6.96
CA PHE A 124 1.98 -40.92 -8.27
C PHE A 124 2.48 -39.82 -9.21
N ILE A 125 2.46 -38.56 -8.75
CA ILE A 125 2.90 -37.41 -9.55
C ILE A 125 4.38 -37.55 -9.94
N ASN A 126 5.24 -37.98 -9.01
CA ASN A 126 6.66 -38.21 -9.30
C ASN A 126 6.88 -39.27 -10.38
N TYR A 127 6.12 -40.38 -10.33
CA TYR A 127 6.16 -41.41 -11.36
C TYR A 127 5.72 -40.86 -12.73
N ILE A 128 4.56 -40.19 -12.76
CA ILE A 128 3.98 -39.66 -14.00
C ILE A 128 4.86 -38.58 -14.63
N TYR A 129 5.45 -37.68 -13.84
CA TYR A 129 6.35 -36.67 -14.37
C TYR A 129 7.64 -37.27 -14.90
N LYS A 130 8.14 -38.36 -14.32
CA LYS A 130 9.32 -39.08 -14.85
C LYS A 130 9.03 -39.77 -16.19
N LYS A 131 7.81 -40.29 -16.39
CA LYS A 131 7.47 -41.16 -17.53
C LYS A 131 6.70 -40.49 -18.67
N LYS A 132 5.81 -39.53 -18.37
CA LYS A 132 4.90 -38.90 -19.34
C LYS A 132 5.05 -37.39 -19.42
N CYS A 133 5.10 -36.71 -18.27
CA CYS A 133 5.01 -35.25 -18.19
C CYS A 133 6.30 -34.61 -17.66
N PHE A 134 7.43 -34.82 -18.37
CA PHE A 134 8.76 -34.40 -17.91
C PHE A 134 8.85 -32.91 -17.57
N ASN A 135 8.33 -32.05 -18.45
CA ASN A 135 8.38 -30.60 -18.29
C ASN A 135 7.69 -30.12 -17.00
N ASN A 136 6.63 -30.80 -16.54
CA ASN A 136 5.92 -30.40 -15.33
C ASN A 136 6.78 -30.54 -14.06
N LYS A 137 7.78 -31.43 -14.08
CA LYS A 137 8.74 -31.56 -12.97
C LYS A 137 9.55 -30.29 -12.80
N GLU A 138 10.05 -29.73 -13.90
CA GLU A 138 10.83 -28.50 -13.90
C GLU A 138 9.96 -27.33 -13.43
N ILE A 139 8.72 -27.25 -13.93
CA ILE A 139 7.76 -26.22 -13.52
C ILE A 139 7.46 -26.32 -12.01
N SER A 140 7.19 -27.51 -11.48
CA SER A 140 6.95 -27.72 -10.05
C SER A 140 8.11 -27.22 -9.18
N ILE A 141 9.35 -27.44 -9.61
CA ILE A 141 10.55 -26.94 -8.92
C ILE A 141 10.58 -25.41 -8.85
N LEU A 142 10.11 -24.70 -9.89
CA LEU A 142 10.00 -23.24 -9.88
C LEU A 142 9.05 -22.74 -8.80
N PHE A 143 7.95 -23.46 -8.53
CA PHE A 143 6.95 -23.09 -7.53
C PHE A 143 7.19 -23.70 -6.14
N SER A 144 8.34 -24.35 -5.93
CA SER A 144 8.79 -24.79 -4.61
C SER A 144 9.06 -23.61 -3.67
N GLU A 145 9.05 -23.85 -2.35
CA GLU A 145 9.25 -22.81 -1.33
C GLU A 145 10.53 -21.97 -1.56
N LYS A 146 11.62 -22.63 -1.98
CA LYS A 146 12.93 -22.00 -2.24
C LYS A 146 12.90 -21.04 -3.43
N ASN A 147 12.18 -21.39 -4.50
CA ASN A 147 12.21 -20.68 -5.77
C ASN A 147 11.02 -19.72 -5.96
N LEU A 148 9.94 -19.89 -5.20
CA LEU A 148 8.69 -19.15 -5.35
C LEU A 148 8.90 -17.63 -5.45
N LYS A 149 9.74 -17.04 -4.59
CA LYS A 149 9.98 -15.58 -4.60
C LYS A 149 10.65 -15.11 -5.91
N LYS A 150 11.53 -15.92 -6.50
CA LYS A 150 12.18 -15.60 -7.78
C LYS A 150 11.17 -15.77 -8.91
N THR A 151 10.52 -16.92 -9.00
CA THR A 151 9.52 -17.22 -10.04
C THR A 151 8.38 -16.21 -10.09
N ILE A 152 7.86 -15.78 -8.93
CA ILE A 152 6.80 -14.78 -8.87
C ILE A 152 7.25 -13.41 -9.39
N ARG A 153 8.54 -13.08 -9.29
CA ARG A 153 9.10 -11.83 -9.86
C ARG A 153 9.32 -11.95 -11.37
N ASP A 154 9.70 -13.14 -11.83
CA ASP A 154 10.02 -13.39 -13.24
C ASP A 154 8.76 -13.56 -14.11
N VAL A 155 7.62 -13.96 -13.52
CA VAL A 155 6.33 -14.05 -14.20
C VAL A 155 5.76 -12.65 -14.46
N THR A 156 5.31 -12.40 -15.69
CA THR A 156 4.60 -11.17 -16.07
C THR A 156 3.12 -11.27 -15.75
N TYR A 157 2.55 -10.21 -15.15
CA TYR A 157 1.13 -10.13 -14.78
C TYR A 157 0.47 -8.99 -15.57
N PRO A 158 0.06 -9.24 -16.83
CA PRO A 158 -0.47 -8.19 -17.70
C PRO A 158 -1.79 -7.65 -17.16
N VAL A 159 -1.88 -6.32 -17.04
CA VAL A 159 -3.07 -5.60 -16.59
C VAL A 159 -3.77 -5.03 -17.83
N PRO A 160 -4.94 -5.57 -18.23
CA PRO A 160 -5.58 -5.14 -19.46
C PRO A 160 -6.17 -3.75 -19.33
N THR A 161 -5.90 -2.90 -20.32
CA THR A 161 -6.46 -1.54 -20.41
C THR A 161 -7.70 -1.48 -21.30
N LYS A 162 -7.84 -2.45 -22.21
CA LYS A 162 -8.95 -2.59 -23.16
C LYS A 162 -9.63 -3.95 -23.04
N LYS A 163 -10.87 -4.02 -23.49
CA LYS A 163 -11.68 -5.25 -23.39
C LYS A 163 -11.13 -6.37 -24.28
N GLU A 164 -10.62 -6.01 -25.45
CA GLU A 164 -10.03 -6.92 -26.43
C GLU A 164 -8.74 -7.54 -25.88
N GLU A 165 -7.87 -6.70 -25.32
CA GLU A 165 -6.64 -7.09 -24.64
C GLU A 165 -6.92 -8.07 -23.49
N CYS A 166 -7.99 -7.82 -22.72
CA CYS A 166 -8.34 -8.68 -21.60
C CYS A 166 -8.69 -10.12 -22.02
N LYS A 167 -9.38 -10.30 -23.16
CA LYS A 167 -9.66 -11.66 -23.68
C LYS A 167 -8.36 -12.37 -24.01
N VAL A 168 -7.43 -11.68 -24.66
CA VAL A 168 -6.10 -12.24 -25.00
C VAL A 168 -5.35 -12.65 -23.75
N VAL A 169 -5.34 -11.80 -22.71
CA VAL A 169 -4.70 -12.09 -21.42
C VAL A 169 -5.28 -13.35 -20.78
N ILE A 170 -6.62 -13.48 -20.72
CA ILE A 170 -7.26 -14.67 -20.15
C ILE A 170 -6.95 -15.93 -20.96
N ASP A 171 -7.00 -15.84 -22.30
CA ASP A 171 -6.73 -17.00 -23.14
C ASP A 171 -5.25 -17.43 -23.06
N GLN A 172 -4.33 -16.48 -22.91
CA GLN A 172 -2.92 -16.77 -22.60
C GLN A 172 -2.79 -17.49 -21.26
N TRP A 173 -3.45 -17.01 -20.21
CA TRP A 173 -3.44 -17.68 -18.91
C TRP A 173 -4.04 -19.09 -18.97
N ARG A 174 -5.12 -19.30 -19.73
CA ARG A 174 -5.71 -20.64 -19.90
C ARG A 174 -4.77 -21.64 -20.57
N LYS A 175 -3.90 -21.17 -21.46
CA LYS A 175 -2.91 -22.00 -22.18
C LYS A 175 -1.56 -22.08 -21.46
N ASN A 176 -1.33 -21.25 -20.45
CA ASN A 176 -0.05 -21.19 -19.75
C ASN A 176 0.12 -22.37 -18.78
N SER A 177 1.23 -23.09 -18.92
CA SER A 177 1.57 -24.26 -18.10
C SER A 177 1.83 -23.92 -16.62
N TYR A 178 2.07 -22.65 -16.28
CA TYR A 178 2.25 -22.18 -14.90
C TYR A 178 0.92 -21.95 -14.18
N THR A 179 -0.19 -21.80 -14.90
CA THR A 179 -1.49 -21.43 -14.33
C THR A 179 -1.97 -22.36 -13.23
N PRO A 180 -1.85 -23.70 -13.32
CA PRO A 180 -2.18 -24.59 -12.21
C PRO A 180 -1.42 -24.26 -10.92
N TYR A 181 -0.12 -24.03 -11.00
CA TYR A 181 0.72 -23.72 -9.84
C TYR A 181 0.44 -22.34 -9.28
N LEU A 182 0.26 -21.35 -10.17
CA LEU A 182 -0.10 -19.99 -9.81
C LEU A 182 -1.47 -19.93 -9.11
N CYS A 183 -2.46 -20.70 -9.58
CA CYS A 183 -3.76 -20.78 -8.94
C CYS A 183 -3.76 -21.58 -7.62
N GLY A 184 -2.77 -22.46 -7.41
CA GLY A 184 -2.56 -23.09 -6.10
C GLY A 184 -2.18 -22.10 -4.99
N ILE A 185 -1.62 -20.93 -5.34
CA ILE A 185 -1.19 -19.89 -4.39
C ILE A 185 -2.38 -19.29 -3.61
N PRO A 186 -3.41 -18.69 -4.26
CA PRO A 186 -4.56 -18.15 -3.55
C PRO A 186 -5.31 -19.24 -2.75
N GLU A 187 -5.42 -20.46 -3.26
CA GLU A 187 -6.06 -21.57 -2.53
C GLU A 187 -5.33 -21.91 -1.23
N LYS A 188 -4.00 -22.05 -1.24
CA LYS A 188 -3.19 -22.27 -0.02
C LYS A 188 -3.36 -21.13 1.00
N ILE A 189 -3.54 -19.89 0.53
CA ILE A 189 -3.83 -18.74 1.40
C ILE A 189 -5.25 -18.82 2.01
N ILE A 190 -6.24 -19.28 1.24
CA ILE A 190 -7.62 -19.50 1.71
C ILE A 190 -7.65 -20.64 2.72
N GLU A 191 -6.99 -21.76 2.46
CA GLU A 191 -6.86 -22.89 3.39
C GLU A 191 -6.23 -22.45 4.71
N SER A 192 -5.15 -21.67 4.66
CA SER A 192 -4.50 -21.09 5.84
C SER A 192 -5.46 -20.21 6.67
N ARG A 193 -6.34 -19.44 6.02
CA ARG A 193 -7.36 -18.64 6.71
C ARG A 193 -8.42 -19.52 7.38
N LYS A 194 -8.90 -20.56 6.70
CA LYS A 194 -9.85 -21.54 7.26
C LYS A 194 -9.22 -22.28 8.45
N ALA A 195 -7.96 -22.69 8.33
CA ALA A 195 -7.22 -23.35 9.40
C ALA A 195 -7.05 -22.47 10.64
N LEU A 196 -6.78 -21.16 10.48
CA LEU A 196 -6.76 -20.20 11.59
C LEU A 196 -8.11 -20.14 12.33
N SER A 197 -9.21 -20.06 11.58
CA SER A 197 -10.56 -20.02 12.15
C SER A 197 -10.97 -21.34 12.81
N MET A 198 -10.50 -22.47 12.30
CA MET A 198 -10.74 -23.78 12.92
C MET A 198 -9.92 -23.92 14.20
N LYS A 199 -8.65 -23.51 14.18
CA LYS A 199 -7.76 -23.58 15.35
C LYS A 199 -8.29 -22.78 16.54
N SER A 200 -8.93 -21.63 16.31
CA SER A 200 -9.53 -20.84 17.41
C SER A 200 -10.69 -21.54 18.13
N ASN A 201 -11.28 -22.56 17.52
CA ASN A 201 -12.48 -23.24 18.01
C ASN A 201 -12.20 -24.68 18.48
N ILE A 202 -10.94 -25.11 18.49
CA ILE A 202 -10.53 -26.47 18.89
C ILE A 202 -9.98 -26.42 20.31
N ALA A 203 -10.37 -27.40 21.14
CA ALA A 203 -9.81 -27.57 22.49
C ALA A 203 -8.30 -27.85 22.44
N GLU A 204 -7.54 -27.22 23.35
CA GLU A 204 -6.06 -27.25 23.36
C GLU A 204 -5.46 -28.66 23.47
N ASN A 205 -6.23 -29.63 23.97
CA ASN A 205 -5.82 -31.02 24.13
C ASN A 205 -5.76 -31.83 22.82
N ASN A 206 -6.28 -31.32 21.69
CA ASN A 206 -6.20 -32.00 20.40
C ASN A 206 -4.88 -31.69 19.66
N PHE A 207 -3.75 -32.07 20.26
CA PHE A 207 -2.40 -31.77 19.77
C PHE A 207 -2.15 -32.21 18.32
N ARG A 208 -2.69 -33.37 17.92
CA ARG A 208 -2.52 -33.90 16.56
C ARG A 208 -3.19 -33.00 15.52
N MET A 209 -4.42 -32.58 15.78
CA MET A 209 -5.16 -31.69 14.88
C MET A 209 -4.55 -30.28 14.86
N ILE A 210 -4.13 -29.77 16.03
CA ILE A 210 -3.46 -28.47 16.14
C ILE A 210 -2.17 -28.45 15.32
N ARG A 211 -1.33 -29.50 15.41
CA ARG A 211 -0.08 -29.61 14.63
C ARG A 211 -0.34 -29.57 13.12
N VAL A 212 -1.36 -30.28 12.64
CA VAL A 212 -1.74 -30.27 11.22
C VAL A 212 -2.19 -28.87 10.78
N LEU A 213 -3.02 -28.20 11.59
CA LEU A 213 -3.45 -26.84 11.29
C LEU A 213 -2.29 -25.85 11.31
N ASP A 214 -1.33 -25.98 12.23
CA ASP A 214 -0.16 -25.12 12.31
C ASP A 214 0.74 -25.21 11.08
N GLU A 215 0.87 -26.40 10.49
CA GLU A 215 1.60 -26.58 9.23
C GLU A 215 0.91 -25.83 8.07
N VAL A 216 -0.41 -25.97 7.94
CA VAL A 216 -1.21 -25.24 6.93
C VAL A 216 -1.09 -23.72 7.13
N ILE A 217 -1.13 -23.26 8.39
CA ILE A 217 -0.99 -21.85 8.75
C ILE A 217 0.40 -21.34 8.40
N LYS A 218 1.45 -22.09 8.73
CA LYS A 218 2.85 -21.76 8.42
C LYS A 218 3.06 -21.62 6.92
N ASN A 219 2.57 -22.56 6.13
CA ASN A 219 2.68 -22.54 4.67
C ASN A 219 2.01 -21.29 4.06
N GLY A 220 0.80 -20.96 4.51
CA GLY A 220 0.12 -19.73 4.07
C GLY A 220 0.85 -18.44 4.47
N LYS A 221 1.50 -18.40 5.64
CA LYS A 221 2.33 -17.26 6.07
C LYS A 221 3.58 -17.10 5.21
N ILE A 222 4.26 -18.20 4.87
CA ILE A 222 5.44 -18.19 3.99
C ILE A 222 5.07 -17.64 2.61
N ILE A 223 3.97 -18.13 2.02
CA ILE A 223 3.47 -17.62 0.74
C ILE A 223 3.18 -16.13 0.82
N LYS A 224 2.47 -15.65 1.87
CA LYS A 224 2.17 -14.21 2.03
C LYS A 224 3.41 -13.33 2.16
N ARG A 225 4.53 -13.87 2.65
CA ARG A 225 5.82 -13.17 2.77
C ARG A 225 6.56 -13.14 1.44
N ASN A 226 6.49 -14.23 0.67
CA ASN A 226 7.24 -14.39 -0.57
C ASN A 226 6.52 -13.84 -1.82
N VAL A 227 5.19 -13.76 -1.79
CA VAL A 227 4.36 -13.24 -2.89
C VAL A 227 3.88 -11.83 -2.54
N PRO A 228 4.27 -10.79 -3.32
CA PRO A 228 3.84 -9.42 -3.04
C PRO A 228 2.32 -9.25 -3.17
N PHE A 229 1.81 -8.10 -2.73
CA PHE A 229 0.37 -7.91 -2.59
C PHE A 229 -0.37 -7.86 -3.93
N PHE A 230 0.17 -7.12 -4.90
CA PHE A 230 -0.38 -7.04 -6.25
C PHE A 230 -0.55 -8.43 -6.86
N GLN A 231 0.51 -9.24 -6.91
CA GLN A 231 0.46 -10.60 -7.48
C GLN A 231 -0.55 -11.50 -6.76
N ARG A 232 -0.67 -11.41 -5.43
CA ARG A 232 -1.70 -12.17 -4.70
C ARG A 232 -3.11 -11.76 -5.11
N SER A 233 -3.35 -10.46 -5.20
CA SER A 233 -4.65 -9.90 -5.59
C SER A 233 -4.98 -10.26 -7.04
N TYR A 234 -3.98 -10.18 -7.92
CA TYR A 234 -4.08 -10.59 -9.31
C TYR A 234 -4.43 -12.07 -9.47
N LEU A 235 -3.70 -12.95 -8.78
CA LEU A 235 -3.95 -14.38 -8.82
C LEU A 235 -5.30 -14.75 -8.20
N GLU A 236 -5.72 -14.10 -7.11
CA GLU A 236 -7.05 -14.31 -6.52
C GLU A 236 -8.16 -13.93 -7.52
N ASN A 237 -8.01 -12.79 -8.23
CA ASN A 237 -8.97 -12.36 -9.26
C ASN A 237 -8.94 -13.27 -10.50
N LEU A 238 -7.76 -13.58 -11.03
CA LEU A 238 -7.55 -14.47 -12.17
C LEU A 238 -8.20 -15.82 -11.91
N CYS A 239 -7.79 -16.50 -10.84
CA CYS A 239 -8.18 -17.89 -10.58
C CYS A 239 -9.65 -18.04 -10.18
N SER A 240 -10.27 -16.98 -9.66
CA SER A 240 -11.72 -16.96 -9.36
C SER A 240 -12.57 -16.65 -10.59
N ASN A 241 -11.99 -16.08 -11.66
CA ASN A 241 -12.71 -15.61 -12.84
C ASN A 241 -12.11 -16.12 -14.17
N LEU A 242 -11.32 -17.20 -14.13
CA LEU A 242 -10.71 -17.82 -15.32
C LEU A 242 -11.76 -18.20 -16.38
N ASP A 243 -12.98 -18.50 -15.95
CA ASP A 243 -14.11 -18.85 -16.81
C ASP A 243 -15.00 -17.65 -17.18
N ASN A 244 -14.80 -16.50 -16.55
CA ASN A 244 -15.55 -15.28 -16.79
C ASN A 244 -14.60 -14.09 -17.05
N PRO A 245 -14.14 -13.92 -18.32
CA PRO A 245 -13.22 -12.85 -18.67
C PRO A 245 -13.74 -11.49 -18.23
N LYS A 246 -15.04 -11.20 -18.43
CA LYS A 246 -15.65 -9.91 -18.07
C LYS A 246 -15.40 -9.56 -16.59
N ARG A 247 -15.67 -10.48 -15.66
CA ARG A 247 -15.45 -10.25 -14.23
C ARG A 247 -13.98 -10.05 -13.88
N PHE A 248 -13.07 -10.75 -14.56
CA PHE A 248 -11.64 -10.51 -14.40
C PHE A 248 -11.26 -9.09 -14.88
N CYS A 249 -11.74 -8.69 -16.07
CA CYS A 249 -11.42 -7.40 -16.68
C CYS A 249 -11.95 -6.21 -15.88
N ASP A 250 -13.19 -6.30 -15.38
CA ASP A 250 -13.90 -5.18 -14.76
C ASP A 250 -13.13 -4.59 -13.57
N VAL A 251 -12.29 -5.40 -12.90
CA VAL A 251 -11.44 -4.96 -11.78
C VAL A 251 -10.29 -4.05 -12.25
N TYR A 252 -9.70 -4.32 -13.41
CA TYR A 252 -8.50 -3.63 -13.93
C TYR A 252 -8.83 -2.51 -14.92
N MET A 253 -9.98 -2.58 -15.59
CA MET A 253 -10.41 -1.56 -16.53
C MET A 253 -10.90 -0.27 -15.84
N SER A 254 -11.01 -0.28 -14.51
CA SER A 254 -11.38 0.91 -13.76
C SER A 254 -10.29 1.98 -13.81
N LYS A 255 -10.63 3.17 -14.33
CA LYS A 255 -9.76 4.35 -14.29
C LYS A 255 -9.67 5.00 -12.89
N ASP A 256 -10.59 4.64 -12.00
CA ASP A 256 -10.64 5.16 -10.63
C ASP A 256 -9.50 4.60 -9.76
N ILE A 257 -8.81 5.49 -9.04
CA ILE A 257 -7.67 5.16 -8.19
C ILE A 257 -8.07 4.24 -7.02
N TRP A 258 -9.30 4.31 -6.52
CA TRP A 258 -9.74 3.49 -5.39
C TRP A 258 -9.79 2.01 -5.76
N ASN A 259 -10.29 1.70 -6.95
CA ASN A 259 -10.29 0.33 -7.48
C ASN A 259 -8.86 -0.18 -7.75
N LYS A 260 -7.97 0.68 -8.27
CA LYS A 260 -6.55 0.35 -8.43
C LYS A 260 -5.85 0.04 -7.10
N ILE A 261 -6.21 0.71 -6.01
CA ILE A 261 -5.72 0.37 -4.66
C ILE A 261 -6.31 -0.96 -4.17
N VAL A 262 -7.59 -1.24 -4.48
CA VAL A 262 -8.25 -2.52 -4.13
C VAL A 262 -7.61 -3.70 -4.87
N SER A 263 -7.29 -3.51 -6.15
CA SER A 263 -6.60 -4.50 -7.00
C SER A 263 -5.12 -4.61 -6.65
N GLY A 264 -4.54 -3.57 -6.03
CA GLY A 264 -3.14 -3.50 -5.63
C GLY A 264 -2.19 -2.99 -6.71
N GLU A 265 -2.74 -2.42 -7.79
CA GLU A 265 -1.98 -1.69 -8.82
C GLU A 265 -1.37 -0.41 -8.25
N GLU A 266 -2.00 0.19 -7.24
CA GLU A 266 -1.57 1.43 -6.59
C GLU A 266 -1.32 1.26 -5.09
N ASP A 267 -0.40 2.04 -4.53
CA ASP A 267 -0.03 1.90 -3.12
C ASP A 267 -1.14 2.37 -2.17
N ALA A 268 -1.34 1.60 -1.11
CA ALA A 268 -2.38 1.87 -0.12
C ALA A 268 -2.09 3.11 0.77
N SER A 269 -0.88 3.67 0.73
CA SER A 269 -0.50 4.89 1.46
C SER A 269 -1.39 6.07 1.12
N LEU A 270 -1.79 6.21 -0.16
CA LEU A 270 -2.66 7.27 -0.68
C LEU A 270 -3.99 7.41 0.08
N ILE A 271 -4.52 6.33 0.65
CA ILE A 271 -5.80 6.33 1.36
C ILE A 271 -5.67 5.96 2.85
N ARG A 272 -4.49 5.51 3.29
CA ARG A 272 -4.31 4.94 4.62
C ARG A 272 -4.71 5.92 5.72
N TYR A 273 -4.32 7.18 5.57
CA TYR A 273 -4.66 8.23 6.53
C TYR A 273 -6.18 8.51 6.56
N LYS A 274 -6.78 8.73 5.39
CA LYS A 274 -8.23 8.95 5.23
C LYS A 274 -9.03 7.80 5.85
N CYS A 275 -8.65 6.57 5.55
CA CYS A 275 -9.31 5.38 6.09
C CYS A 275 -9.15 5.24 7.60
N ARG A 276 -8.01 5.63 8.19
CA ARG A 276 -7.86 5.66 9.65
C ARG A 276 -8.83 6.64 10.30
N ASN A 277 -9.03 7.81 9.70
CA ASN A 277 -9.95 8.83 10.22
C ASN A 277 -11.40 8.39 10.08
N ILE A 278 -11.79 7.93 8.89
CA ILE A 278 -13.16 7.49 8.58
C ILE A 278 -13.57 6.29 9.44
N LEU A 279 -12.66 5.32 9.64
CA LEU A 279 -12.93 4.15 10.48
C LEU A 279 -12.64 4.38 11.97
N ASN A 280 -12.19 5.58 12.35
CA ASN A 280 -11.74 5.94 13.70
C ASN A 280 -10.77 4.90 14.33
N LYS A 281 -9.75 4.48 13.56
CA LYS A 281 -8.79 3.44 13.96
C LYS A 281 -7.35 3.90 13.81
N LYS A 282 -6.53 3.70 14.85
CA LYS A 282 -5.09 4.01 14.82
C LYS A 282 -4.30 3.10 13.86
N LYS A 283 -4.66 1.82 13.81
CA LYS A 283 -4.10 0.82 12.91
C LYS A 283 -5.24 0.22 12.08
N ILE A 284 -5.03 0.13 10.78
CA ILE A 284 -5.99 -0.46 9.84
C ILE A 284 -5.32 -1.63 9.12
N SER A 285 -6.03 -2.74 9.02
CA SER A 285 -5.66 -3.91 8.25
C SER A 285 -5.88 -3.67 6.76
N LYS A 286 -5.24 -4.49 5.92
CA LYS A 286 -5.43 -4.42 4.45
C LYS A 286 -6.89 -4.66 4.04
N ARG A 287 -7.64 -5.49 4.77
CA ARG A 287 -9.07 -5.73 4.51
C ARG A 287 -9.90 -4.48 4.76
N GLU A 288 -9.59 -3.75 5.83
CA GLU A 288 -10.26 -2.49 6.16
C GLU A 288 -9.92 -1.39 5.15
N ILE A 289 -8.67 -1.37 4.65
CA ILE A 289 -8.28 -0.48 3.54
C ILE A 289 -9.12 -0.77 2.29
N LYS A 290 -9.28 -2.05 1.90
CA LYS A 290 -10.13 -2.42 0.75
C LYS A 290 -11.58 -1.98 0.96
N ALA A 291 -12.17 -2.28 2.12
CA ALA A 291 -13.54 -1.90 2.44
C ALA A 291 -13.75 -0.38 2.42
N CYS A 292 -12.76 0.37 2.94
CA CYS A 292 -12.75 1.82 2.92
C CYS A 292 -12.65 2.36 1.48
N ALA A 293 -11.73 1.86 0.66
CA ALA A 293 -11.62 2.23 -0.75
C ALA A 293 -12.93 1.99 -1.52
N THR A 294 -13.57 0.84 -1.30
CA THR A 294 -14.89 0.55 -1.88
C THR A 294 -15.96 1.53 -1.41
N SER A 295 -15.88 2.04 -0.18
CA SER A 295 -16.83 3.04 0.34
C SER A 295 -16.70 4.41 -0.36
N PHE A 296 -15.52 4.76 -0.87
CA PHE A 296 -15.28 6.03 -1.57
C PHE A 296 -16.05 6.11 -2.89
N ASN A 297 -16.19 4.98 -3.60
CA ASN A 297 -17.01 4.88 -4.80
C ASN A 297 -18.52 4.91 -4.49
N LYS A 298 -18.94 4.39 -3.32
CA LYS A 298 -20.36 4.34 -2.93
C LYS A 298 -20.88 5.64 -2.33
N ASN A 299 -20.04 6.38 -1.62
CA ASN A 299 -20.40 7.63 -0.98
C ASN A 299 -19.29 8.69 -1.18
N PRO A 300 -19.29 9.42 -2.30
CA PRO A 300 -18.24 10.40 -2.61
C PRO A 300 -18.09 11.53 -1.57
N LYS A 301 -19.17 11.87 -0.83
CA LYS A 301 -19.14 12.94 0.18
C LYS A 301 -18.31 12.58 1.42
N ILE A 302 -17.98 11.30 1.64
CA ILE A 302 -17.23 10.89 2.82
C ILE A 302 -15.82 11.51 2.86
N CYS A 303 -15.20 11.78 1.70
CA CYS A 303 -13.92 12.47 1.63
C CYS A 303 -14.04 13.95 2.00
N LEU A 304 -15.12 14.60 1.56
CA LEU A 304 -15.43 16.01 1.87
C LEU A 304 -15.61 16.21 3.38
N GLU A 305 -16.37 15.33 4.04
CA GLU A 305 -16.79 15.51 5.43
C GLU A 305 -15.81 14.93 6.47
N TYR A 306 -15.17 13.79 6.15
CA TYR A 306 -14.38 13.02 7.13
C TYR A 306 -12.95 12.74 6.67
N GLY A 307 -12.63 12.95 5.39
CA GLY A 307 -11.37 12.54 4.77
C GLY A 307 -10.14 13.01 5.55
N ASN A 308 -10.14 14.26 6.03
CA ASN A 308 -9.05 14.82 6.82
C ASN A 308 -9.42 15.33 8.21
N LYS A 309 -10.48 14.79 8.81
CA LYS A 309 -10.85 15.20 10.17
C LYS A 309 -9.67 15.00 11.13
N GLY A 310 -9.20 16.11 11.73
CA GLY A 310 -8.06 16.13 12.64
C GLY A 310 -6.68 16.04 11.98
N HIS A 311 -6.59 16.20 10.65
CA HIS A 311 -5.32 16.51 9.98
C HIS A 311 -5.11 18.01 9.92
N SER A 312 -3.86 18.44 10.01
CA SER A 312 -3.48 19.84 9.89
C SER A 312 -3.29 20.20 8.41
N SER A 313 -4.38 20.31 7.64
CA SER A 313 -4.40 20.83 6.28
C SER A 313 -5.71 21.59 6.03
N LEU A 314 -5.81 22.25 4.87
CA LEU A 314 -7.03 22.91 4.43
C LEU A 314 -8.21 21.92 4.37
N PHE A 315 -9.36 22.37 4.88
CA PHE A 315 -10.60 21.61 4.96
C PHE A 315 -11.80 22.58 4.75
N PRO A 316 -12.89 22.18 4.05
CA PRO A 316 -13.14 20.85 3.47
C PRO A 316 -12.30 20.50 2.23
N MET A 317 -12.23 19.20 1.95
CA MET A 317 -11.55 18.64 0.76
C MET A 317 -12.49 18.60 -0.45
N ASN A 318 -12.01 18.13 -1.60
CA ASN A 318 -12.94 17.73 -2.66
C ASN A 318 -13.61 16.36 -2.33
N ASP A 319 -14.69 16.04 -3.03
CA ASP A 319 -15.31 14.72 -2.94
C ASP A 319 -14.37 13.60 -3.44
N CYS A 320 -14.68 12.35 -3.10
CA CYS A 320 -13.81 11.22 -3.44
C CYS A 320 -13.67 10.98 -4.96
N ALA A 321 -14.67 11.32 -5.78
CA ALA A 321 -14.60 11.13 -7.22
C ALA A 321 -13.67 12.16 -7.86
N THR A 322 -13.74 13.40 -7.39
CA THR A 322 -12.83 14.49 -7.81
C THR A 322 -11.40 14.21 -7.40
N ILE A 323 -11.17 13.76 -6.16
CA ILE A 323 -9.83 13.36 -5.70
C ILE A 323 -9.31 12.17 -6.51
N SER A 324 -10.16 11.17 -6.80
CA SER A 324 -9.77 10.02 -7.63
C SER A 324 -9.34 10.43 -9.02
N ALA A 325 -10.15 11.25 -9.69
CA ALA A 325 -9.84 11.75 -11.03
C ALA A 325 -8.51 12.53 -11.05
N ALA A 326 -8.23 13.29 -10.00
CA ALA A 326 -6.99 14.03 -9.86
C ALA A 326 -5.78 13.11 -9.62
N LEU A 327 -5.87 12.16 -8.69
CA LEU A 327 -4.78 11.21 -8.42
C LEU A 327 -4.49 10.29 -9.61
N SER A 328 -5.50 9.86 -10.35
CA SER A 328 -5.33 9.00 -11.53
C SER A 328 -4.58 9.67 -12.69
N ASN A 329 -4.45 11.00 -12.71
CA ASN A 329 -3.77 11.76 -13.76
C ASN A 329 -2.64 12.64 -13.20
N SER A 330 -2.11 12.30 -12.02
CA SER A 330 -1.07 13.05 -11.30
C SER A 330 0.30 12.43 -11.58
N ASN A 331 1.27 13.28 -11.92
CA ASN A 331 2.69 12.95 -12.12
C ASN A 331 3.48 12.95 -10.79
N LEU A 332 2.92 13.50 -9.71
CA LEU A 332 3.64 13.68 -8.45
C LEU A 332 3.72 12.36 -7.69
N ILE A 333 4.95 11.97 -7.36
CA ILE A 333 5.20 10.85 -6.43
C ILE A 333 4.81 11.30 -5.02
N THR A 334 3.87 10.59 -4.40
CA THR A 334 3.25 10.95 -3.12
C THR A 334 3.27 9.81 -2.10
N GLU A 335 4.27 8.93 -2.13
CA GLU A 335 4.38 7.78 -1.21
C GLU A 335 4.79 8.15 0.24
N TYR A 336 4.52 9.38 0.67
CA TYR A 336 4.83 9.93 1.99
C TYR A 336 3.66 10.77 2.52
N HIS A 337 3.73 11.16 3.80
CA HIS A 337 2.76 12.08 4.40
C HIS A 337 3.48 13.33 4.88
N ASP A 338 2.91 14.50 4.61
CA ASP A 338 3.32 15.75 5.22
C ASP A 338 2.27 16.23 6.25
N CYS A 339 2.59 17.35 6.93
CA CYS A 339 1.71 17.95 7.93
C CYS A 339 1.74 19.48 7.78
N PRO A 340 1.09 20.02 6.73
CA PRO A 340 1.28 21.41 6.32
C PRO A 340 0.97 22.41 7.44
N GLY A 341 -0.16 22.25 8.15
CA GLY A 341 -0.53 23.12 9.27
C GLY A 341 0.27 22.91 10.57
N LYS A 342 1.36 22.12 10.56
CA LYS A 342 2.33 22.02 11.67
C LYS A 342 3.70 22.62 11.31
N VAL A 343 3.85 23.11 10.08
CA VAL A 343 5.03 23.77 9.55
C VAL A 343 4.67 25.25 9.38
N ASP A 344 5.44 26.15 9.99
CA ASP A 344 5.14 27.59 9.99
C ASP A 344 5.27 28.26 8.62
N ASN A 345 6.02 27.64 7.71
CA ASN A 345 6.36 28.22 6.43
C ASN A 345 5.91 27.30 5.29
N GLU A 346 4.90 27.77 4.56
CA GLU A 346 4.31 27.11 3.40
C GLU A 346 5.31 26.79 2.28
N SER A 347 6.35 27.60 2.14
CA SER A 347 7.42 27.36 1.15
C SER A 347 8.29 26.15 1.52
N ILE A 348 8.49 25.89 2.81
CA ILE A 348 9.19 24.68 3.28
C ILE A 348 8.38 23.43 2.92
N VAL A 349 7.05 23.48 3.09
CA VAL A 349 6.16 22.37 2.69
C VAL A 349 6.25 22.11 1.19
N ASN A 350 6.13 23.16 0.37
CA ASN A 350 6.19 23.01 -1.08
C ASN A 350 7.55 22.47 -1.55
N LEU A 351 8.64 22.95 -0.96
CA LEU A 351 9.98 22.45 -1.24
C LEU A 351 10.12 20.97 -0.86
N HIS A 352 9.69 20.58 0.34
CA HIS A 352 9.75 19.19 0.77
C HIS A 352 9.02 18.27 -0.22
N ARG A 353 7.86 18.70 -0.73
CA ARG A 353 7.13 17.93 -1.73
C ARG A 353 7.90 17.75 -3.04
N ILE A 354 8.54 18.81 -3.53
CA ILE A 354 9.38 18.73 -4.73
C ILE A 354 10.58 17.81 -4.48
N LEU A 355 11.26 17.94 -3.34
CA LEU A 355 12.40 17.10 -2.98
C LEU A 355 12.01 15.63 -2.84
N SER A 356 10.86 15.33 -2.23
CA SER A 356 10.33 13.97 -2.09
C SER A 356 9.82 13.39 -3.39
N HIS A 357 9.45 14.23 -4.37
CA HIS A 357 9.15 13.76 -5.72
C HIS A 357 10.43 13.33 -6.45
N ILE A 358 11.51 14.13 -6.34
CA ILE A 358 12.80 13.82 -6.98
C ILE A 358 13.46 12.61 -6.32
N ASN A 359 13.45 12.57 -5.00
CA ASN A 359 14.05 11.52 -4.18
C ASN A 359 13.01 11.02 -3.15
N PRO A 360 12.20 10.01 -3.51
CA PRO A 360 11.20 9.45 -2.62
C PRO A 360 11.82 8.93 -1.32
N PRO A 361 11.25 9.26 -0.14
CA PRO A 361 11.79 8.83 1.13
C PRO A 361 11.65 7.31 1.31
N GLU A 362 12.70 6.65 1.80
CA GLU A 362 12.73 5.19 2.00
C GLU A 362 11.76 4.68 3.08
N SER A 363 11.22 5.57 3.93
CA SER A 363 10.34 5.21 5.03
C SER A 363 9.07 6.04 5.07
N SER A 364 7.94 5.39 5.38
CA SER A 364 6.65 6.07 5.51
C SER A 364 6.65 7.04 6.71
N SER A 365 6.41 8.32 6.44
CA SER A 365 6.20 9.37 7.44
C SER A 365 5.07 9.03 8.42
N SER A 366 5.21 9.46 9.67
CA SER A 366 4.18 9.30 10.71
C SER A 366 3.57 10.65 11.10
N LYS A 367 2.42 10.66 11.79
CA LYS A 367 1.83 11.92 12.30
C LYS A 367 2.80 12.65 13.25
N GLU A 368 3.70 11.91 13.91
CA GLU A 368 4.66 12.41 14.89
C GLU A 368 5.92 12.99 14.25
N THR A 369 6.25 12.55 13.03
CA THR A 369 7.53 12.86 12.38
C THR A 369 7.40 13.69 11.12
N CYS A 370 6.22 13.71 10.47
CA CYS A 370 5.95 14.46 9.23
C CYS A 370 6.50 15.90 9.25
N ALA A 371 6.16 16.70 10.27
CA ALA A 371 6.61 18.09 10.35
C ALA A 371 8.14 18.21 10.51
N ASN A 372 8.76 17.30 11.28
CA ASN A 372 10.21 17.30 11.48
C ASN A 372 10.93 16.88 10.19
N GLU A 373 10.40 15.90 9.46
CA GLU A 373 10.91 15.43 8.17
C GLU A 373 10.86 16.53 7.11
N THR A 374 9.77 17.31 7.08
CA THR A 374 9.63 18.48 6.20
C THR A 374 10.71 19.52 6.51
N MET A 375 10.90 19.86 7.78
CA MET A 375 11.95 20.81 8.19
C MET A 375 13.36 20.28 7.89
N LEU A 376 13.62 19.00 8.16
CA LEU A 376 14.91 18.36 7.90
C LEU A 376 15.28 18.43 6.40
N SER A 377 14.29 18.25 5.52
CA SER A 377 14.50 18.34 4.07
C SER A 377 14.99 19.74 3.64
N PHE A 378 14.40 20.78 4.23
CA PHE A 378 14.82 22.17 3.99
C PHE A 378 16.23 22.43 4.54
N VAL A 379 16.50 22.01 5.77
CA VAL A 379 17.80 22.22 6.42
C VAL A 379 18.93 21.52 5.69
N ASN A 380 18.71 20.27 5.28
CA ASN A 380 19.69 19.53 4.49
C ASN A 380 19.99 20.24 3.17
N LEU A 381 18.96 20.75 2.46
CA LEU A 381 19.19 21.50 1.24
C LEU A 381 20.05 22.75 1.47
N GLN A 382 19.81 23.49 2.55
CA GLN A 382 20.59 24.70 2.88
C GLN A 382 22.04 24.37 3.20
N TYR A 383 22.29 23.33 4.00
CA TYR A 383 23.65 22.92 4.35
C TYR A 383 24.40 22.29 3.17
N ASP A 384 23.73 21.48 2.34
CA ASP A 384 24.33 20.93 1.13
C ASP A 384 24.76 22.05 0.16
N PHE A 385 24.05 23.19 0.16
CA PHE A 385 24.38 24.40 -0.58
C PHE A 385 25.37 25.35 0.13
N ASN A 386 25.86 24.99 1.32
CA ASN A 386 26.72 25.85 2.17
C ASN A 386 26.08 27.20 2.57
N ASN A 387 24.75 27.26 2.72
CA ASN A 387 24.02 28.44 3.18
C ASN A 387 23.50 28.27 4.62
N GLU A 388 24.42 28.23 5.59
CA GLU A 388 24.05 28.09 7.01
C GLU A 388 23.13 29.22 7.52
N ARG A 389 23.24 30.41 6.92
CA ARG A 389 22.38 31.57 7.26
C ARG A 389 20.91 31.32 6.92
N GLY A 390 20.62 30.43 5.97
CA GLY A 390 19.27 30.01 5.61
C GLY A 390 18.54 29.26 6.74
N TRP A 391 19.25 28.79 7.77
CA TRP A 391 18.66 28.14 8.93
C TRP A 391 19.09 28.82 10.25
N PRO A 392 18.38 29.87 10.68
CA PRO A 392 18.80 30.69 11.82
C PRO A 392 18.39 30.14 13.18
N LEU A 393 17.72 28.99 13.25
CA LEU A 393 17.20 28.43 14.51
C LEU A 393 18.33 27.96 15.42
N LYS A 394 18.45 28.57 16.59
CA LYS A 394 19.47 28.28 17.60
C LYS A 394 18.88 28.19 19.01
N ILE A 395 19.48 27.36 19.85
CA ILE A 395 19.25 27.35 21.30
C ILE A 395 20.46 28.01 21.95
N CYS A 396 20.23 29.13 22.61
CA CYS A 396 21.25 29.91 23.30
C CYS A 396 21.17 29.72 24.80
N TYR A 397 22.32 29.69 25.46
CA TYR A 397 22.46 29.45 26.89
C TYR A 397 23.76 30.09 27.41
N ARG A 398 23.81 30.35 28.72
CA ARG A 398 25.04 30.76 29.39
C ARG A 398 25.85 29.54 29.82
N ASP A 399 27.04 29.35 29.24
CA ASP A 399 27.95 28.28 29.58
C ASP A 399 28.56 28.56 30.97
N ARG A 400 28.26 27.71 31.96
CA ARG A 400 28.79 27.88 33.32
C ARG A 400 30.27 27.56 33.44
N LEU A 401 30.84 26.81 32.50
CA LEU A 401 32.25 26.44 32.51
C LEU A 401 33.12 27.55 31.88
N LYS A 402 32.59 28.27 30.89
CA LYS A 402 33.28 29.39 30.22
C LYS A 402 32.88 30.77 30.74
N GLY A 403 31.69 30.90 31.32
CA GLY A 403 31.13 32.17 31.79
C GLY A 403 30.44 33.03 30.72
N GLU A 404 30.42 32.58 29.47
CA GLU A 404 29.94 33.29 28.27
C GLU A 404 28.66 32.69 27.70
N ASP A 405 27.95 33.44 26.86
CA ASP A 405 26.78 32.95 26.13
C ASP A 405 27.20 32.17 24.87
N ASP A 406 26.62 30.99 24.68
CA ASP A 406 26.85 30.11 23.53
C ASP A 406 25.51 29.75 22.87
N CYS A 407 25.51 29.50 21.56
CA CYS A 407 24.32 29.25 20.76
C CYS A 407 24.55 28.09 19.79
N LYS A 408 23.72 27.04 19.90
CA LYS A 408 23.80 25.86 19.03
C LYS A 408 22.61 25.78 18.09
N ALA A 409 22.89 25.57 16.79
CA ALA A 409 21.84 25.37 15.79
C ALA A 409 21.03 24.10 16.08
N PHE A 410 19.73 24.13 15.83
CA PHE A 410 18.86 22.97 16.04
C PHE A 410 17.75 22.88 14.99
N ILE A 411 17.23 21.67 14.79
CA ILE A 411 16.04 21.38 13.99
C ILE A 411 14.95 20.94 14.97
N PRO A 412 13.79 21.64 15.00
CA PRO A 412 12.69 21.30 15.88
C PRO A 412 12.30 19.82 15.82
N GLY A 413 12.05 19.25 16.98
CA GLY A 413 11.59 17.87 17.13
C GLY A 413 12.67 16.80 17.00
N LYS A 414 12.21 15.58 16.71
CA LYS A 414 13.01 14.37 16.68
C LYS A 414 13.33 13.98 15.24
N ASN A 415 14.62 14.02 14.90
CA ASN A 415 15.15 13.71 13.57
C ASN A 415 16.15 12.56 13.69
N LYS A 416 15.81 11.40 13.11
CA LYS A 416 16.71 10.23 13.13
C LYS A 416 18.00 10.57 12.37
N GLY A 417 19.15 10.18 12.92
CA GLY A 417 20.46 10.38 12.27
C GLY A 417 21.04 11.79 12.39
N SER A 418 20.24 12.86 12.42
CA SER A 418 20.76 14.24 12.50
C SER A 418 21.35 14.57 13.88
N LYS A 419 22.53 15.19 13.92
CA LYS A 419 23.12 15.76 15.16
C LYS A 419 22.39 17.02 15.62
N LEU A 420 21.74 17.73 14.71
CA LEU A 420 21.00 18.95 14.96
C LEU A 420 19.59 18.71 15.51
N SER A 421 19.18 17.46 15.72
CA SER A 421 17.87 17.18 16.32
C SER A 421 17.75 17.87 17.68
N GLU A 422 16.60 18.51 17.94
CA GLU A 422 16.35 19.26 19.17
C GLU A 422 16.70 18.47 20.43
N GLU A 423 16.32 17.18 20.48
CA GLU A 423 16.63 16.30 21.61
C GLU A 423 18.13 16.11 21.84
N LYS A 424 18.96 16.10 20.80
CA LYS A 424 20.42 15.93 20.91
C LYS A 424 21.12 17.24 21.25
N VAL A 425 20.66 18.34 20.65
CA VAL A 425 21.21 19.67 20.94
C VAL A 425 20.98 20.01 22.40
N VAL A 426 19.78 19.76 22.94
CA VAL A 426 19.52 19.95 24.38
C VAL A 426 20.41 19.03 25.24
N GLN A 427 20.60 17.76 24.86
CA GLN A 427 21.50 16.85 25.59
C GLN A 427 22.94 17.37 25.67
N ASP A 428 23.42 17.99 24.60
CA ASP A 428 24.77 18.57 24.51
C ASP A 428 24.90 19.91 25.27
N ILE A 429 23.80 20.64 25.43
CA ILE A 429 23.75 21.90 26.20
C ILE A 429 23.68 21.65 27.71
N LEU A 430 22.90 20.68 28.16
CA LEU A 430 22.57 20.53 29.59
C LEU A 430 23.78 20.41 30.53
N PRO A 431 24.85 19.64 30.23
CA PRO A 431 26.04 19.57 31.08
C PRO A 431 26.77 20.91 31.24
N ARG A 432 26.63 21.82 30.27
CA ARG A 432 27.23 23.17 30.30
C ARG A 432 26.39 24.16 31.14
N VAL A 433 25.10 23.88 31.32
CA VAL A 433 24.16 24.78 32.02
C VAL A 433 23.87 24.33 33.45
N MET A 434 23.95 23.03 33.72
CA MET A 434 23.67 22.46 35.04
C MET A 434 24.49 21.19 35.28
N ASN A 435 24.63 20.81 36.55
CA ASN A 435 25.39 19.61 36.91
C ASN A 435 24.57 18.34 36.59
N VAL A 436 24.72 17.80 35.38
CA VAL A 436 24.12 16.56 34.90
C VAL A 436 25.16 15.68 34.20
N PRO A 437 25.01 14.35 34.19
CA PRO A 437 25.97 13.45 33.55
C PRO A 437 26.06 13.68 32.03
N GLU A 438 27.29 13.64 31.49
CA GLU A 438 27.56 13.55 30.06
C GLU A 438 27.03 12.20 29.55
N GLY A 439 25.88 12.22 28.87
CA GLY A 439 25.18 11.00 28.41
C GLY A 439 23.71 10.90 28.83
N LEU A 440 23.19 11.88 29.60
CA LEU A 440 21.76 12.02 29.83
C LEU A 440 21.00 12.09 28.50
N LYS A 441 20.00 11.23 28.31
CA LYS A 441 19.13 11.26 27.11
C LYS A 441 17.86 12.04 27.39
N CYS A 442 17.49 12.92 26.45
CA CYS A 442 16.26 13.71 26.48
C CYS A 442 15.21 13.11 25.53
N GLU A 443 13.95 13.04 25.99
CA GLU A 443 12.80 12.63 25.21
C GLU A 443 11.87 13.83 24.93
N MET A 444 11.38 13.95 23.69
CA MET A 444 10.30 14.87 23.37
C MET A 444 8.97 14.33 23.93
N ALA A 445 8.22 15.14 24.68
CA ALA A 445 6.90 14.76 25.19
C ALA A 445 5.91 15.92 25.04
N SER A 446 4.64 15.62 24.75
CA SER A 446 3.60 16.66 24.77
C SER A 446 3.16 16.97 26.20
N ASN A 447 2.71 18.20 26.44
CA ASN A 447 2.17 18.61 27.75
C ASN A 447 1.04 17.69 28.25
N LYS A 448 0.22 17.13 27.35
CA LYS A 448 -0.85 16.17 27.72
C LYS A 448 -0.33 14.78 28.10
N GLN A 449 0.82 14.36 27.54
CA GLN A 449 1.39 13.04 27.82
C GLN A 449 2.24 13.04 29.09
N PHE A 450 2.90 14.15 29.38
CA PHE A 450 3.74 14.28 30.55
C PHE A 450 2.90 14.33 31.83
N ASN A 451 3.10 13.35 32.72
CA ASN A 451 2.43 13.31 34.02
C ASN A 451 3.49 13.08 35.12
N PRO A 452 3.83 14.12 35.92
CA PRO A 452 4.88 14.01 36.94
C PRO A 452 4.58 12.98 38.04
N ALA A 453 3.31 12.57 38.20
CA ALA A 453 2.94 11.54 39.18
C ALA A 453 3.37 10.11 38.75
N ARG A 454 3.58 9.85 37.45
CA ARG A 454 3.97 8.51 36.97
C ARG A 454 5.46 8.28 37.11
N LEU A 455 5.86 7.08 37.56
CA LEU A 455 7.26 6.68 37.76
C LEU A 455 8.15 6.97 36.55
N LYS A 456 7.65 6.72 35.32
CA LYS A 456 8.41 7.00 34.08
C LYS A 456 8.93 8.44 34.03
N TYR A 457 8.18 9.43 34.51
CA TYR A 457 8.53 10.86 34.38
C TYR A 457 9.25 11.44 35.60
N LYS A 458 9.47 10.64 36.66
CA LYS A 458 10.17 11.10 37.87
C LYS A 458 11.67 11.31 37.64
N THR A 459 12.26 10.55 36.72
CA THR A 459 13.68 10.62 36.38
C THR A 459 13.87 10.74 34.87
N GLY A 460 14.96 11.39 34.44
CA GLY A 460 15.28 11.62 33.03
C GLY A 460 15.12 13.08 32.57
N CYS A 461 15.31 13.30 31.27
CA CYS A 461 15.18 14.61 30.63
C CYS A 461 14.00 14.61 29.65
N TYR A 462 13.15 15.63 29.72
CA TYR A 462 11.96 15.78 28.89
C TYR A 462 11.87 17.18 28.30
N ILE A 463 11.70 17.26 26.98
CA ILE A 463 11.43 18.51 26.26
C ILE A 463 9.93 18.57 26.01
N LEU A 464 9.25 19.43 26.76
CA LEU A 464 7.81 19.60 26.73
C LEU A 464 7.40 20.69 25.74
N TYR A 465 6.36 20.39 24.97
CA TYR A 465 5.77 21.32 24.00
C TYR A 465 4.26 21.07 23.84
N ASN A 466 3.54 22.09 23.39
CA ASN A 466 2.08 22.04 23.24
C ASN A 466 1.61 21.70 21.83
N ARG A 467 1.73 20.43 21.42
CA ARG A 467 1.43 19.97 20.04
C ARG A 467 0.08 20.41 19.44
N GLU A 468 -0.94 20.69 20.24
CA GLU A 468 -2.27 21.03 19.73
C GLU A 468 -2.38 22.47 19.24
N PHE A 469 -1.77 23.41 19.95
CA PHE A 469 -1.99 24.84 19.75
C PHE A 469 -0.84 25.58 19.06
N CYS A 470 0.26 24.87 18.78
CA CYS A 470 1.45 25.46 18.21
C CYS A 470 2.01 24.65 17.04
N THR A 471 2.89 25.29 16.28
CA THR A 471 3.69 24.75 15.18
C THR A 471 5.12 24.48 15.65
N MET A 472 5.94 23.82 14.82
CA MET A 472 7.24 23.35 15.28
C MET A 472 8.24 24.46 15.63
N SER A 473 8.22 25.60 14.93
CA SER A 473 9.19 26.69 15.11
C SER A 473 8.77 27.72 16.17
N THR A 474 7.46 27.93 16.38
CA THR A 474 6.96 28.99 17.28
C THR A 474 6.50 28.49 18.65
N CYS A 475 6.65 27.19 18.94
CA CYS A 475 6.13 26.64 20.18
C CYS A 475 7.08 26.77 21.36
N ALA A 476 6.57 27.36 22.44
CA ALA A 476 7.31 27.45 23.70
C ALA A 476 7.74 26.06 24.17
N ARG A 477 9.03 25.93 24.50
CA ARG A 477 9.65 24.70 24.99
C ARG A 477 9.91 24.81 26.48
N LYS A 478 9.58 23.75 27.21
CA LYS A 478 9.90 23.61 28.62
C LYS A 478 10.74 22.36 28.82
N ILE A 479 11.96 22.52 29.31
CA ILE A 479 12.88 21.40 29.52
C ILE A 479 12.84 21.02 31.00
N ILE A 480 12.54 19.76 31.29
CA ILE A 480 12.47 19.21 32.65
C ILE A 480 13.50 18.11 32.80
N VAL A 481 14.37 18.23 33.81
CA VAL A 481 15.33 17.20 34.20
C VAL A 481 15.05 16.77 35.63
N ASN A 482 14.73 15.49 35.85
CA ASN A 482 14.41 14.93 37.17
C ASN A 482 13.40 15.80 37.95
N LEU A 483 12.29 16.16 37.29
CA LEU A 483 11.21 17.05 37.78
C LEU A 483 11.61 18.53 38.01
N LYS A 484 12.86 18.91 37.77
CA LYS A 484 13.30 20.32 37.84
C LYS A 484 13.27 20.95 36.46
N GLU A 485 12.63 22.10 36.35
CA GLU A 485 12.64 22.91 35.13
C GLU A 485 14.01 23.56 34.93
N VAL A 486 14.55 23.45 33.72
CA VAL A 486 15.78 24.10 33.31
C VAL A 486 15.45 25.53 32.87
N LYS A 487 16.08 26.50 33.52
CA LYS A 487 15.96 27.93 33.20
C LYS A 487 17.22 28.43 32.49
N GLY A 488 17.12 29.56 31.78
CA GLY A 488 18.27 30.21 31.12
C GLY A 488 18.61 29.69 29.72
N LEU A 489 17.73 28.90 29.11
CA LEU A 489 17.79 28.57 27.68
C LEU A 489 16.82 29.48 26.92
N SER A 490 17.26 30.04 25.80
CA SER A 490 16.42 30.80 24.88
C SER A 490 16.45 30.20 23.48
N TYR A 491 15.27 30.07 22.88
CA TYR A 491 15.12 29.62 21.51
C TYR A 491 15.06 30.86 20.62
N GLN A 492 15.97 30.96 19.66
CA GLN A 492 16.14 32.15 18.82
C GLN A 492 16.11 31.79 17.33
N GLY A 493 15.76 32.80 16.52
CA GLY A 493 15.74 32.72 15.06
C GLY A 493 14.36 32.48 14.48
N VAL A 494 14.15 33.02 13.28
CA VAL A 494 13.00 32.72 12.42
C VAL A 494 13.54 32.55 11.01
N PRO A 495 13.31 31.40 10.34
CA PRO A 495 13.74 31.21 8.96
C PRO A 495 13.13 32.29 8.07
N SER A 496 13.99 33.14 7.50
CA SER A 496 13.62 34.14 6.50
C SER A 496 14.37 33.82 5.22
N PHE A 497 13.63 33.49 4.16
CA PHE A 497 14.20 33.14 2.88
C PHE A 497 13.19 33.46 1.77
N GLU A 498 13.71 33.61 0.56
CA GLU A 498 12.91 33.95 -0.60
C GLU A 498 12.66 32.69 -1.43
N TYR A 499 11.39 32.40 -1.74
CA TYR A 499 11.08 31.23 -2.58
C TYR A 499 11.54 31.45 -4.03
N PHE A 500 11.23 32.63 -4.56
CA PHE A 500 11.78 33.18 -5.80
C PHE A 500 12.60 34.45 -5.46
N PRO A 501 13.61 34.80 -6.27
CA PRO A 501 14.44 35.99 -6.03
C PRO A 501 13.64 37.28 -5.93
N ASN A 502 13.76 38.04 -4.84
CA ASN A 502 13.18 39.38 -4.74
C ASN A 502 14.18 40.49 -5.11
N SER A 503 15.47 40.16 -5.22
CA SER A 503 16.52 41.08 -5.69
C SER A 503 17.59 40.33 -6.48
N PHE A 504 18.28 41.04 -7.38
CA PHE A 504 19.44 40.48 -8.10
C PHE A 504 20.59 40.12 -7.16
N SER A 505 20.75 40.84 -6.04
CA SER A 505 21.84 40.59 -5.08
C SER A 505 21.68 39.28 -4.31
N ASN A 506 20.44 38.82 -4.10
CA ASN A 506 20.13 37.61 -3.34
C ASN A 506 19.66 36.44 -4.22
N GLU A 507 19.73 36.58 -5.55
CA GLU A 507 19.19 35.61 -6.50
C GLU A 507 19.68 34.19 -6.27
N LYS A 508 20.98 34.00 -6.00
CA LYS A 508 21.56 32.68 -5.75
C LYS A 508 21.02 31.97 -4.51
N PHE A 509 20.50 32.73 -3.54
CA PHE A 509 20.00 32.19 -2.26
C PHE A 509 18.50 31.93 -2.28
N ALA A 510 17.80 32.26 -3.37
CA ALA A 510 16.39 31.92 -3.52
C ALA A 510 16.22 30.40 -3.59
N ILE A 511 15.19 29.86 -2.93
CA ILE A 511 14.95 28.42 -2.85
C ILE A 511 14.80 27.80 -4.23
N SER A 512 14.14 28.48 -5.17
CA SER A 512 14.01 27.99 -6.54
C SER A 512 15.36 27.75 -7.22
N ASN A 513 16.36 28.56 -6.91
CA ASN A 513 17.68 28.51 -7.55
C ASN A 513 18.61 27.51 -6.85
N ILE A 514 18.61 27.50 -5.51
CA ILE A 514 19.29 26.47 -4.71
C ILE A 514 18.79 25.08 -5.12
N LEU A 515 17.47 24.92 -5.27
CA LEU A 515 16.87 23.65 -5.68
C LEU A 515 17.36 23.20 -7.06
N THR A 516 17.38 24.09 -8.06
CA THR A 516 17.81 23.74 -9.42
C THR A 516 19.28 23.37 -9.48
N GLU A 517 20.14 24.07 -8.73
CA GLU A 517 21.57 23.81 -8.67
C GLU A 517 21.85 22.47 -7.97
N MET A 518 21.34 22.30 -6.73
CA MET A 518 21.64 21.14 -5.90
C MET A 518 21.04 19.83 -6.43
N LYS A 519 19.97 19.91 -7.23
CA LYS A 519 19.29 18.73 -7.79
C LYS A 519 19.48 18.57 -9.30
N SER A 520 20.30 19.42 -9.94
CA SER A 520 20.55 19.38 -11.39
C SER A 520 19.24 19.37 -12.18
N LEU A 521 18.33 20.28 -11.85
CA LEU A 521 17.02 20.37 -12.49
C LEU A 521 17.04 21.41 -13.59
N ASN A 522 16.48 21.04 -14.74
CA ASN A 522 16.15 21.97 -15.79
C ASN A 522 14.87 22.73 -15.45
N LYS A 523 14.97 24.07 -15.42
CA LYS A 523 13.87 24.99 -15.16
C LYS A 523 13.37 25.60 -16.48
N ARG A 524 12.07 25.53 -16.74
CA ARG A 524 11.43 26.15 -17.93
C ARG A 524 10.28 27.04 -17.50
N SER A 525 10.22 28.29 -17.98
CA SER A 525 9.08 29.17 -17.73
C SER A 525 7.84 28.71 -18.50
N ILE A 526 6.68 28.67 -17.82
CA ILE A 526 5.39 28.24 -18.41
C ILE A 526 4.48 29.46 -18.54
N ARG A 527 4.28 29.98 -19.75
CA ARG A 527 3.59 31.27 -19.96
C ARG A 527 2.12 31.15 -20.34
N ASN A 528 1.71 30.00 -20.85
CA ASN A 528 0.33 29.75 -21.27
C ASN A 528 -0.02 28.27 -21.06
N PHE A 529 -1.29 27.92 -21.31
CA PHE A 529 -1.78 26.57 -21.12
C PHE A 529 -1.16 25.57 -22.11
N THR A 530 -0.92 25.96 -23.36
CA THR A 530 -0.28 25.09 -24.36
C THR A 530 1.12 24.67 -23.91
N ASP A 531 1.92 25.62 -23.41
CA ASP A 531 3.23 25.35 -22.85
C ASP A 531 3.16 24.39 -21.66
N LEU A 532 2.18 24.58 -20.77
CA LEU A 532 1.94 23.72 -19.61
C LEU A 532 1.66 22.29 -20.04
N ARG A 533 0.74 22.12 -20.98
CA ARG A 533 0.32 20.82 -21.49
C ARG A 533 1.48 20.08 -22.14
N VAL A 534 2.17 20.74 -23.09
CA VAL A 534 3.34 20.17 -23.76
C VAL A 534 4.40 19.77 -22.73
N PHE A 535 4.64 20.59 -21.70
CA PHE A 535 5.63 20.27 -20.69
C PHE A 535 5.25 19.05 -19.84
N LEU A 536 4.00 18.94 -19.38
CA LEU A 536 3.55 17.80 -18.58
C LEU A 536 3.44 16.50 -19.41
N ASP A 537 3.04 16.59 -20.67
CA ASP A 537 2.90 15.44 -21.57
C ASP A 537 4.26 14.88 -22.04
N GLN A 538 5.33 15.70 -22.00
CA GLN A 538 6.68 15.29 -22.43
C GLN A 538 7.28 14.19 -21.55
N ASN A 539 7.00 14.18 -20.24
CA ASN A 539 7.52 13.18 -19.31
C ASN A 539 6.61 13.09 -18.07
N LEU A 540 6.27 11.87 -17.65
CA LEU A 540 5.43 11.61 -16.47
C LEU A 540 6.09 11.99 -15.13
N GLU A 541 7.39 12.29 -15.11
CA GLU A 541 8.08 12.85 -13.94
C GLU A 541 8.14 14.39 -13.95
N ASN A 542 7.61 15.04 -14.98
CA ASN A 542 7.59 16.51 -15.02
C ASN A 542 6.52 17.06 -14.08
N ILE A 543 6.91 18.03 -13.27
CA ILE A 543 6.02 18.83 -12.44
C ILE A 543 6.26 20.32 -12.67
N ILE A 544 5.24 21.14 -12.40
CA ILE A 544 5.33 22.60 -12.45
C ILE A 544 5.13 23.11 -11.04
N HIS A 545 5.85 24.16 -10.66
CA HIS A 545 5.67 24.82 -9.37
C HIS A 545 5.56 26.33 -9.56
N GLY A 546 4.93 26.99 -8.60
CA GLY A 546 4.84 28.44 -8.60
C GLY A 546 4.32 29.02 -7.30
N VAL A 547 4.19 30.34 -7.28
CA VAL A 547 3.59 31.11 -6.18
C VAL A 547 2.53 32.02 -6.80
N GLY A 548 1.32 32.00 -6.24
CA GLY A 548 0.22 32.85 -6.68
C GLY A 548 -0.59 33.36 -5.50
N CYS A 549 -1.50 34.31 -5.74
CA CYS A 549 -2.37 34.83 -4.70
C CYS A 549 -3.41 33.78 -4.27
N ILE A 550 -3.48 33.47 -2.98
CA ILE A 550 -4.43 32.49 -2.44
C ILE A 550 -5.89 32.86 -2.71
N GLU A 551 -6.20 34.16 -2.74
CA GLU A 551 -7.54 34.67 -3.04
C GLU A 551 -8.00 34.32 -4.46
N ASP A 552 -7.07 34.22 -5.41
CA ASP A 552 -7.37 33.82 -6.79
C ASP A 552 -7.35 32.31 -6.97
N LEU A 553 -6.42 31.61 -6.29
CA LEU A 553 -6.30 30.15 -6.38
C LEU A 553 -7.47 29.44 -5.70
N LEU A 554 -7.93 29.95 -4.55
CA LEU A 554 -8.93 29.32 -3.68
C LEU A 554 -10.00 30.33 -3.20
N PRO A 555 -10.74 31.00 -4.12
CA PRO A 555 -11.68 32.06 -3.78
C PRO A 555 -12.81 31.60 -2.86
N ASN A 556 -13.16 30.31 -2.90
CA ASN A 556 -14.18 29.71 -2.02
C ASN A 556 -13.75 29.63 -0.55
N PHE A 557 -12.45 29.69 -0.28
CA PHE A 557 -11.87 29.64 1.07
C PHE A 557 -11.36 31.00 1.52
N TYR A 558 -10.86 31.80 0.57
CA TYR A 558 -10.16 33.05 0.85
C TYR A 558 -10.75 34.15 -0.02
N GLN A 559 -11.64 34.94 0.56
CA GLN A 559 -12.24 36.08 -0.14
C GLN A 559 -11.27 37.26 -0.18
N ARG A 560 -11.33 38.00 -1.30
CA ARG A 560 -10.62 39.26 -1.48
C ARG A 560 -11.42 40.37 -0.80
N ASN A 561 -10.81 41.03 0.18
CA ASN A 561 -11.40 42.16 0.92
C ASN A 561 -10.89 43.51 0.43
N ALA A 562 -9.81 43.55 -0.36
CA ALA A 562 -9.25 44.76 -0.97
C ALA A 562 -8.74 44.49 -2.38
N LEU A 563 -8.76 45.49 -3.26
CA LEU A 563 -8.42 45.37 -4.69
C LEU A 563 -7.04 44.74 -4.93
N ASN A 564 -6.04 45.12 -4.13
CA ASN A 564 -4.65 44.66 -4.27
C ASN A 564 -4.27 43.57 -3.23
N GLN A 565 -5.24 42.91 -2.61
CA GLN A 565 -4.95 41.85 -1.65
C GLN A 565 -4.44 40.60 -2.36
N CYS A 566 -3.23 40.19 -1.99
CA CYS A 566 -2.61 38.95 -2.41
C CYS A 566 -1.82 38.37 -1.25
N ARG A 567 -2.24 37.21 -0.73
CA ARG A 567 -1.37 36.42 0.15
C ARG A 567 -0.67 35.36 -0.70
N PRO A 568 0.68 35.36 -0.75
CA PRO A 568 1.42 34.43 -1.59
C PRO A 568 1.27 33.00 -1.08
N LEU A 569 0.87 32.10 -1.97
CA LEU A 569 0.72 30.68 -1.69
C LEU A 569 1.55 29.88 -2.71
N PRO A 570 2.59 29.16 -2.26
CA PRO A 570 3.29 28.19 -3.08
C PRO A 570 2.40 26.98 -3.45
N PHE A 571 2.56 26.48 -4.66
CA PHE A 571 1.84 25.30 -5.14
C PHE A 571 2.64 24.49 -6.16
N ILE A 572 2.18 23.26 -6.39
CA ILE A 572 2.62 22.36 -7.45
C ILE A 572 1.43 22.06 -8.37
N ILE A 573 1.67 22.06 -9.67
CA ILE A 573 0.82 21.48 -10.70
C ILE A 573 1.50 20.23 -11.21
N ASP A 574 0.82 19.11 -11.12
CA ASP A 574 1.35 17.80 -11.47
C ASP A 574 0.47 17.06 -12.49
N GLY A 575 -0.47 17.75 -13.12
CA GLY A 575 -1.34 17.16 -14.12
C GLY A 575 -2.47 18.11 -14.50
N TYR A 576 -3.30 17.64 -15.43
CA TYR A 576 -4.50 18.34 -15.84
C TYR A 576 -5.60 17.34 -16.25
N VAL A 577 -6.85 17.81 -16.22
CA VAL A 577 -8.02 17.04 -16.65
C VAL A 577 -8.85 17.92 -17.57
N GLU A 578 -9.10 17.44 -18.79
CA GLU A 578 -10.00 18.06 -19.76
C GLU A 578 -11.40 17.45 -19.60
N LYS A 579 -12.41 18.30 -19.43
CA LYS A 579 -13.84 17.95 -19.42
C LYS A 579 -14.59 18.99 -20.25
N ASP A 580 -15.82 18.68 -20.64
CA ASP A 580 -16.69 19.59 -21.42
C ASP A 580 -16.86 20.97 -20.76
N SER A 581 -16.71 21.05 -19.42
CA SER A 581 -16.73 22.29 -18.63
C SER A 581 -15.44 23.12 -18.68
N GLY A 582 -14.48 22.76 -19.53
CA GLY A 582 -13.15 23.38 -19.62
C GLY A 582 -12.06 22.66 -18.81
N THR A 583 -10.83 23.12 -19.00
CA THR A 583 -9.64 22.46 -18.42
C THR A 583 -9.40 22.85 -16.96
N LYS A 584 -9.15 21.83 -16.13
CA LYS A 584 -8.76 21.99 -14.74
C LYS A 584 -7.38 21.41 -14.52
N LEU A 585 -6.54 22.13 -13.78
CA LEU A 585 -5.23 21.67 -13.37
C LEU A 585 -5.35 20.88 -12.07
N ILE A 586 -4.52 19.86 -11.93
CA ILE A 586 -4.34 19.12 -10.69
C ILE A 586 -3.32 19.91 -9.86
N ILE A 587 -3.78 20.48 -8.74
CA ILE A 587 -3.00 21.40 -7.91
C ILE A 587 -2.90 20.88 -6.49
N ARG A 588 -1.69 21.02 -5.95
CA ARG A 588 -1.38 20.78 -4.54
C ARG A 588 -0.80 22.06 -3.97
N THR A 589 -1.62 22.82 -3.26
CA THR A 589 -1.14 23.99 -2.53
C THR A 589 -0.37 23.55 -1.29
N SER A 590 0.58 24.37 -0.83
CA SER A 590 1.36 24.11 0.39
C SER A 590 0.53 23.91 1.66
N ILE A 591 -0.76 24.25 1.65
CA ILE A 591 -1.68 24.11 2.79
C ILE A 591 -2.65 22.92 2.63
N ASP A 592 -2.77 22.34 1.44
CA ASP A 592 -3.60 21.16 1.18
C ASP A 592 -2.94 19.86 1.63
N ASP A 593 -3.73 18.81 1.78
CA ASP A 593 -3.23 17.45 2.01
C ASP A 593 -2.58 16.86 0.76
N ILE A 594 -1.40 16.27 0.91
CA ILE A 594 -0.64 15.68 -0.21
C ILE A 594 -1.35 14.49 -0.88
N HIS A 595 -2.41 13.92 -0.30
CA HIS A 595 -3.20 12.85 -0.92
C HIS A 595 -4.59 13.32 -1.35
N SER A 596 -4.81 14.64 -1.37
CA SER A 596 -6.11 15.25 -1.71
C SER A 596 -5.93 16.46 -2.63
N PRO A 597 -5.37 16.26 -3.83
CA PRO A 597 -5.19 17.34 -4.77
C PRO A 597 -6.51 18.00 -5.16
N ARG A 598 -6.42 19.28 -5.54
CA ARG A 598 -7.56 20.06 -6.02
C ARG A 598 -7.57 20.17 -7.54
N LEU A 599 -8.76 20.18 -8.12
CA LEU A 599 -8.94 20.54 -9.52
C LEU A 599 -9.29 22.03 -9.60
N ILE A 600 -8.33 22.84 -10.06
CA ILE A 600 -8.47 24.30 -10.13
C ILE A 600 -8.46 24.73 -11.61
N PRO A 601 -9.40 25.57 -12.07
CA PRO A 601 -9.41 26.06 -13.44
C PRO A 601 -8.10 26.79 -13.81
N TRP A 602 -7.63 26.62 -15.05
CA TRP A 602 -6.42 27.30 -15.55
C TRP A 602 -6.47 28.83 -15.33
N GLY A 603 -7.63 29.46 -15.59
CA GLY A 603 -7.78 30.90 -15.43
C GLY A 603 -7.51 31.40 -14.00
N PHE A 604 -7.84 30.60 -12.98
CA PHE A 604 -7.58 30.97 -11.58
C PHE A 604 -6.09 30.96 -11.27
N VAL A 605 -5.37 29.96 -11.79
CA VAL A 605 -3.91 29.88 -11.66
C VAL A 605 -3.23 31.01 -12.39
N PHE A 606 -3.62 31.24 -13.65
CA PHE A 606 -3.04 32.29 -14.49
C PHE A 606 -3.22 33.66 -13.84
N ASN A 607 -4.43 33.97 -13.36
CA ASN A 607 -4.72 35.22 -12.66
C ASN A 607 -3.97 35.31 -11.32
N GLY A 608 -3.93 34.23 -10.53
CA GLY A 608 -3.22 34.21 -9.25
C GLY A 608 -1.71 34.44 -9.39
N VAL A 609 -1.08 33.85 -10.41
CA VAL A 609 0.33 34.09 -10.73
C VAL A 609 0.52 35.50 -11.30
N GLY A 610 -0.38 35.97 -12.16
CA GLY A 610 -0.33 37.32 -12.73
C GLY A 610 -0.47 38.42 -11.69
N ASN A 611 -1.41 38.30 -10.75
CA ASN A 611 -1.60 39.27 -9.67
C ASN A 611 -0.41 39.25 -8.70
N TYR A 612 0.12 38.06 -8.38
CA TYR A 612 1.32 37.95 -7.56
C TYR A 612 2.52 38.61 -8.24
N ARG A 613 2.69 38.41 -9.55
CA ARG A 613 3.74 39.05 -10.34
C ARG A 613 3.72 40.58 -10.21
N VAL A 614 2.55 41.21 -10.25
CA VAL A 614 2.44 42.69 -10.14
C VAL A 614 2.97 43.21 -8.79
N LEU A 615 2.79 42.42 -7.73
CA LEU A 615 3.20 42.77 -6.37
C LEU A 615 4.61 42.29 -6.02
N HIS A 616 5.18 41.38 -6.81
CA HIS A 616 6.52 40.85 -6.62
C HIS A 616 7.58 41.91 -6.95
N PRO A 617 8.62 42.10 -6.11
CA PRO A 617 9.60 43.17 -6.30
C PRO A 617 10.28 43.21 -7.68
N LEU A 618 10.59 42.04 -8.24
CA LEU A 618 11.19 41.90 -9.58
C LEU A 618 10.17 41.69 -10.71
N GLN A 619 8.87 41.81 -10.44
CA GLN A 619 7.79 41.53 -11.39
C GLN A 619 7.96 40.19 -12.12
N THR A 620 8.42 39.17 -11.39
CA THR A 620 8.80 37.87 -11.94
C THR A 620 7.56 37.01 -12.17
N TRP A 621 7.47 36.41 -13.36
CA TRP A 621 6.51 35.35 -13.60
C TRP A 621 6.98 34.06 -12.91
N THR A 622 6.21 33.57 -11.95
CA THR A 622 6.65 32.54 -11.00
C THR A 622 6.25 31.11 -11.36
N LEU A 623 5.67 30.88 -12.54
CA LEU A 623 5.28 29.53 -12.98
C LEU A 623 6.41 28.87 -13.78
N PHE A 624 7.01 27.83 -13.20
CA PHE A 624 8.13 27.11 -13.80
C PHE A 624 7.93 25.60 -13.79
N GLY A 625 8.23 24.96 -14.91
CA GLY A 625 8.38 23.51 -15.02
C GLY A 625 9.75 23.05 -14.54
N LEU A 626 9.78 21.93 -13.84
CA LEU A 626 10.98 21.25 -13.35
C LEU A 626 11.13 19.90 -14.04
N ARG A 627 12.29 19.66 -14.64
CA ARG A 627 12.66 18.41 -15.30
C ARG A 627 13.99 17.89 -14.75
N ASN A 628 14.04 16.60 -14.41
CA ASN A 628 15.26 15.96 -13.92
C ASN A 628 16.19 15.57 -15.10
N GLU A 629 17.47 15.96 -15.06
CA GLU A 629 18.43 15.65 -16.13
C GLU A 629 18.98 14.22 -16.09
N LYS A 630 19.02 13.59 -14.90
CA LYS A 630 19.78 12.34 -14.68
C LYS A 630 19.10 11.06 -15.17
N LYS A 631 18.06 11.15 -16.00
CA LYS A 631 17.24 10.01 -16.44
C LYS A 631 16.94 9.96 -17.96
N ASN A 632 17.69 10.70 -18.77
CA ASN A 632 17.69 10.47 -20.22
C ASN A 632 18.64 9.34 -20.61
#